data_AF-A0A1H9D8F8-F1
#
_entry.id   AF-A0A1H9D8F8-F1
#
_cell.length_a   1.000
_cell.length_b   1.000
_cell.length_c   1.000
_cell.angle_alpha   90.00
_cell.angle_beta   90.00
_cell.angle_gamma   90.00
#
_symmetry.space_group_name_H-M   'P 1'
#
loop_
_entity.id
_entity.type
_entity.pdbx_description
1 polymer ?
#
loop_
_entity_poly.entity_id
_entity_poly.type
_entity_poly.pdbx_seq_one_letter_code
_entity_poly.pdbx_strand_id
1 'polypeptide(L)' 'MTPTDPVGNYGIKLVFSDGHDTGIYDWEYPYRLGVDQARLWQTYLERLEAAGHQRQG' A
#
# COMPACT_ATOMS: atom_id res chain seq x y z
N MET A 1 16.91 9.86 -6.38
CA MET A 1 16.70 9.92 -4.92
C MET A 1 15.28 10.42 -4.69
N THR A 2 14.38 9.55 -4.27
CA THR A 2 13.01 9.93 -3.91
C THR A 2 13.04 10.62 -2.55
N PRO A 3 12.51 11.84 -2.39
CA PRO A 3 12.45 12.52 -1.10
C PRO A 3 11.35 11.90 -0.24
N THR A 4 11.71 11.45 0.96
CA THR A 4 10.76 11.13 2.03
C THR A 4 10.73 12.31 2.99
N ASP A 5 9.76 13.21 2.82
CA ASP A 5 9.54 14.31 3.76
C ASP A 5 8.79 13.78 5.00
N PRO A 6 9.38 13.85 6.21
CA PRO A 6 8.72 13.36 7.42
C PRO A 6 7.59 14.32 7.85
N VAL A 7 6.35 13.84 7.81
CA VAL A 7 5.16 14.60 8.24
C VAL A 7 4.88 14.29 9.71
N GLY A 8 5.70 14.81 10.62
CA GLY A 8 5.52 14.64 12.08
C GLY A 8 5.70 13.21 12.59
N ASN A 9 5.82 13.04 13.92
CA ASN A 9 6.18 11.76 14.57
C ASN A 9 5.19 10.60 14.40
N TYR A 10 4.07 10.78 13.68
CA TYR A 10 2.94 9.84 13.72
C TYR A 10 2.55 9.26 12.35
N GLY A 11 3.26 9.58 11.27
CA GLY A 11 2.96 8.97 9.98
C GLY A 11 3.97 9.21 8.88
N ILE A 12 3.88 8.36 7.86
CA ILE A 12 4.60 8.50 6.61
C ILE A 12 3.66 8.89 5.48
N LYS A 13 4.14 9.76 4.60
CA LYS A 13 3.50 10.08 3.34
C LYS A 13 4.06 9.14 2.27
N LEU A 14 3.21 8.34 1.65
CA LEU A 14 3.60 7.54 0.48
C LEU A 14 3.35 8.37 -0.77
N VAL A 15 4.40 8.58 -1.57
CA VAL A 15 4.33 9.23 -2.87
C VAL A 15 4.42 8.16 -3.94
N PHE A 16 3.33 7.94 -4.65
CA PHE A 16 3.27 6.99 -5.75
C PHE A 16 3.59 7.69 -7.07
N SER A 17 4.34 7.01 -7.94
CA SER A 17 4.79 7.57 -9.22
C SER A 17 3.66 7.79 -10.23
N ASP A 18 2.46 7.29 -9.95
CA ASP A 18 1.25 7.47 -10.76
C ASP A 18 0.48 8.76 -10.42
N GLY A 19 1.02 9.60 -9.52
CA GLY A 19 0.44 10.87 -9.13
C GLY A 19 -0.41 10.82 -7.86
N HIS A 20 -0.57 9.65 -7.21
CA HIS A 20 -1.20 9.58 -5.90
C HIS A 20 -0.22 10.04 -4.81
N ASP A 21 -0.46 11.21 -4.23
CA ASP A 21 0.40 11.83 -3.22
C ASP A 21 -0.37 12.34 -1.98
N THR A 22 -1.62 11.90 -1.78
CA THR A 22 -2.51 12.44 -0.75
C THR A 22 -2.60 11.58 0.52
N GLY A 23 -2.00 10.39 0.53
CA GLY A 23 -2.10 9.45 1.64
C GLY A 23 -1.12 9.74 2.78
N ILE A 24 -1.64 9.97 3.98
CA ILE A 24 -0.89 9.92 5.25
C ILE A 24 -1.21 8.59 5.93
N TYR A 25 -0.18 7.79 6.20
CA TYR A 25 -0.32 6.48 6.83
C TYR A 25 0.43 6.47 8.16
N ASP A 26 -0.18 5.91 9.21
CA ASP A 26 0.54 5.61 10.44
C ASP A 26 1.64 4.56 10.16
N TRP A 27 2.73 4.58 10.92
CA TRP A 27 3.84 3.62 10.83
C TRP A 27 3.41 2.15 10.99
N GLU A 28 2.33 1.90 11.74
CA GLU A 28 1.81 0.54 11.91
C GLU A 28 1.31 -0.05 10.58
N TYR A 29 0.76 0.79 9.70
CA TYR A 29 0.13 0.34 8.46
C TYR A 29 1.13 -0.25 7.45
N PRO A 30 2.23 0.43 7.07
CA PRO A 30 3.29 -0.13 6.23
C PRO A 30 3.95 -1.37 6.85
N TYR A 31 4.15 -1.38 8.18
CA TYR A 31 4.71 -2.53 8.86
C TYR A 31 3.80 -3.76 8.72
N ARG A 32 2.50 -3.60 8.96
CA ARG A 32 1.51 -4.66 8.76
C ARG A 32 1.46 -5.12 7.31
N LEU A 33 1.49 -4.20 6.34
CA LEU A 33 1.53 -4.52 4.92
C LEU A 33 2.77 -5.37 4.54
N GLY A 34 3.92 -5.09 5.15
CA GLY A 34 5.14 -5.87 4.95
C GLY A 34 5.07 -7.27 5.56
N VAL A 35 4.63 -7.37 6.82
CA VAL A 35 4.53 -8.64 7.55
C VAL A 35 3.47 -9.55 6.92
N ASP A 36 2.31 -9.00 6.55
CA ASP A 36 1.18 -9.74 5.99
C ASP A 36 1.16 -9.77 4.46
N GLN A 37 2.23 -9.32 3.78
CA GLN A 37 2.21 -9.11 2.33
C GLN A 37 1.66 -10.32 1.57
N ALA A 38 2.19 -11.51 1.83
CA ALA A 38 1.78 -12.75 1.14
C ALA A 38 0.30 -13.08 1.38
N ARG A 39 -0.17 -12.93 2.62
CA ARG A 39 -1.56 -13.20 3.01
C ARG A 39 -2.52 -12.20 2.36
N LEU A 40 -2.20 -10.92 2.46
CA LEU A 40 -3.02 -9.84 1.88
C LEU A 40 -3.04 -9.93 0.35
N TRP A 41 -1.93 -10.33 -0.25
CA TRP A 41 -1.85 -10.56 -1.69
C TRP A 41 -2.74 -11.71 -2.14
N GLN A 42 -2.71 -12.85 -1.44
CA GLN A 42 -3.59 -13.97 -1.74
C GLN A 42 -5.07 -13.58 -1.60
N THR A 43 -5.43 -12.90 -0.50
CA THR A 43 -6.79 -12.38 -0.29
C THR A 43 -7.22 -11.41 -1.39
N TYR A 44 -6.31 -10.56 -1.89
CA TYR A 44 -6.60 -9.69 -3.02
C TYR A 44 -6.92 -10.49 -4.28
N LEU A 45 -6.11 -11.51 -4.61
CA LEU A 45 -6.34 -12.36 -5.78
C LEU A 45 -7.65 -13.15 -5.69
N GLU A 46 -7.97 -13.73 -4.52
CA GLU A 46 -9.23 -14.44 -4.28
C GLU A 46 -10.43 -13.52 -4.49
N ARG A 47 -10.36 -12.28 -3.99
CA ARG A 47 -11.42 -11.27 -4.19
C ARG A 47 -11.55 -10.85 -5.65
N LEU A 48 -10.41 -10.75 -6.34
CA LEU A 48 -10.38 -10.38 -7.75
C LEU A 48 -11.03 -11.46 -8.62
N GLU A 49 -10.70 -12.73 -8.35
CA GLU A 49 -11.30 -13.90 -9.00
C GLU A 49 -12.80 -13.99 -8.69
N ALA A 50 -13.20 -13.82 -7.43
CA ALA A 50 -14.61 -13.81 -7.02
C ALA A 50 -15.41 -12.67 -7.69
N ALA A 51 -14.76 -11.54 -8.00
CA ALA A 51 -15.35 -10.43 -8.74
C ALA A 51 -15.34 -10.65 -10.27
N GLY A 52 -14.80 -11.76 -10.77
CA GLY A 52 -14.71 -12.07 -12.20
C GLY A 52 -13.68 -11.23 -12.96
N HIS A 53 -12.75 -10.58 -12.25
CA HIS A 53 -11.69 -9.78 -12.85
C HIS A 53 -10.36 -10.54 -12.83
N GLN A 54 -9.49 -10.25 -13.79
CA GLN A 54 -8.12 -10.75 -13.80
C GLN A 54 -7.16 -9.59 -13.60
N ARG A 55 -6.07 -9.84 -12.87
CA ARG A 55 -5.04 -8.82 -12.64
C ARG A 55 -4.47 -8.41 -13.99
N GLN A 56 -4.52 -7.12 -14.29
CA GLN A 56 -3.76 -6.53 -15.38
C GLN A 56 -2.32 -6.33 -14.90
N GLY A 57 -1.38 -6.94 -15.62
CA GLY A 57 0.06 -6.86 -15.36
C GLY A 57 0.69 -5.64 -16.02
#